data_AF-A0A397W599-F1
#
_entry.id   AF-A0A397W599-F1
#
_cell.length_a   1.000
_cell.length_b   1.000
_cell.length_c   1.000
_cell.angle_alpha   90.00
_cell.angle_beta   90.00
_cell.angle_gamma   90.00
#
_symmetry.space_group_name_H-M   'P 1'
#
loop_
_entity.id
_entity.type
_entity.pdbx_description
1 polymer ?
#
loop_
_entity_poly.entity_id
_entity_poly.type
_entity_poly.pdbx_seq_one_letter_code
_entity_poly.pdbx_strand_id
1 'polypeptide(L)' 'MWEIFWYAGISDEKHDYSLAYGIYSGKRPIIVENTAKCYVNLMKRCWNNDPIKRPTACEFMKLFNHGRIMKKLY' A
#
# COMPACT_ATOMS: atom_id res chain seq x y z
N MET A 1 -2.20 3.47 4.36
CA MET A 1 -0.86 2.90 4.65
C MET A 1 0.23 3.74 4.00
N TRP A 2 0.18 3.98 2.69
CA TRP A 2 1.12 4.85 2.00
C TRP A 2 1.22 6.25 2.63
N GLU A 3 0.07 6.87 2.95
CA GLU A 3 0.01 8.18 3.61
C GLU A 3 0.73 8.23 4.97
N ILE A 4 0.67 7.14 5.75
CA ILE A 4 1.24 7.06 7.10
C ILE A 4 2.77 7.04 7.04
N PHE A 5 3.33 6.30 6.09
CA PHE A 5 4.77 6.11 5.99
C PHE A 5 5.48 7.22 5.22
N TRP A 6 4.78 7.88 4.29
CA TRP A 6 5.42 8.82 3.38
C TRP A 6 5.08 10.27 3.62
N TYR A 7 4.11 10.59 4.49
CA TYR A 7 3.64 11.98 4.72
C TYR A 7 3.38 12.75 3.41
N ALA A 8 3.26 12.03 2.30
CA ALA A 8 2.89 12.51 1.01
C ALA A 8 1.37 12.44 1.06
N GLY A 9 0.77 13.60 1.28
CA GLY A 9 -0.67 13.76 1.21
C GLY A 9 -1.18 13.10 -0.06
N ILE A 10 -2.39 12.57 0.04
CA ILE A 10 -3.28 12.25 -1.08
C ILE A 10 -2.81 13.02 -2.30
N SER A 11 -2.33 12.30 -3.32
CA SER A 11 -1.84 12.95 -4.53
C SER A 11 -2.88 14.00 -4.95
N ASP A 12 -2.48 15.26 -5.15
CA ASP A 12 -3.34 16.36 -5.63
C ASP A 12 -3.94 16.09 -7.04
N GLU A 13 -3.94 14.84 -7.46
CA GLU A 13 -4.62 14.34 -8.62
C GLU A 13 -6.13 14.54 -8.47
N LYS A 14 -6.72 15.10 -9.52
CA LYS A 14 -8.16 15.27 -9.62
C LYS A 14 -8.84 13.91 -9.50
N HIS A 15 -9.88 13.85 -8.68
CA HIS A 15 -10.72 12.67 -8.51
C HIS A 15 -11.70 12.54 -9.68
N ASP A 16 -11.17 12.35 -10.89
CA ASP A 16 -11.93 12.28 -12.13
C ASP A 16 -11.83 10.89 -12.81
N TYR A 17 -12.50 10.75 -13.96
CA TYR A 17 -12.49 9.51 -14.74
C TYR A 17 -11.08 9.14 -15.22
N SER A 18 -10.21 10.12 -15.47
CA SER A 18 -8.83 9.88 -15.90
C SER A 18 -8.05 9.16 -14.80
N LEU A 19 -8.22 9.59 -13.55
CA LEU A 19 -7.64 8.89 -12.39
C LEU A 19 -8.17 7.46 -12.27
N ALA A 20 -9.49 7.27 -12.35
CA ALA A 20 -10.11 5.95 -12.26
C ALA A 20 -9.59 5.00 -13.37
N TYR A 21 -9.50 5.49 -14.61
CA TYR A 21 -8.96 4.75 -15.74
C TYR A 21 -7.48 4.43 -15.57
N GLY A 22 -6.70 5.37 -15.03
CA GLY A 22 -5.29 5.14 -14.69
C GLY A 22 -5.14 4.00 -13.67
N ILE A 23 -5.91 4.02 -12.58
CA ILE A 23 -5.88 2.97 -11.54
C ILE A 23 -6.27 1.61 -12.13
N TYR A 24 -7.33 1.57 -12.95
CA TYR A 24 -7.75 0.39 -13.69
C TYR A 24 -6.63 -0.14 -14.60
N SER A 25 -5.92 0.75 -15.28
CA SER A 25 -4.79 0.44 -16.16
C SER A 25 -3.51 0.10 -15.41
N GLY A 26 -3.53 0.05 -14.07
CA GLY A 26 -2.39 -0.37 -13.25
C GLY A 26 -1.55 0.77 -12.66
N LYS A 27 -1.98 2.04 -12.78
CA LYS A 27 -1.36 3.15 -12.05
C LYS A 27 -1.38 2.87 -10.55
N ARG A 28 -0.23 3.00 -9.89
CA ARG A 28 -0.08 2.83 -8.43
C ARG A 28 0.80 3.95 -7.85
N PRO A 29 0.59 4.31 -6.57
CA PRO A 29 1.45 5.24 -5.87
C PRO A 29 2.94 4.89 -5.97
N ILE A 30 3.77 5.94 -6.01
CA ILE A 30 5.22 5.82 -6.07
C ILE A 30 5.72 5.20 -4.77
N ILE A 31 6.61 4.22 -4.90
CA ILE A 31 7.30 3.62 -3.76
C ILE A 31 8.60 4.38 -3.60
N VAL A 32 8.75 5.09 -2.48
CA VAL A 32 9.95 5.87 -2.21
C VAL A 32 11.13 4.94 -1.96
N GLU A 33 12.29 5.36 -2.42
CA GLU A 33 13.56 4.69 -2.15
C GLU A 33 13.77 4.55 -0.63
N ASN A 34 14.41 3.46 -0.20
CA ASN A 34 14.57 3.08 1.22
C ASN A 34 13.32 2.55 1.94
N THR A 35 12.19 2.38 1.27
CA THR A 35 11.07 1.62 1.85
C THR A 35 11.48 0.17 2.11
N ALA A 36 11.27 -0.32 3.34
CA ALA A 36 11.56 -1.70 3.67
C ALA A 36 10.78 -2.66 2.73
N LYS A 37 11.48 -3.65 2.16
CA LYS A 37 10.92 -4.58 1.17
C LYS A 37 9.66 -5.30 1.66
N CYS A 38 9.56 -5.57 2.97
CA CYS A 38 8.36 -6.16 3.57
C CYS A 38 7.13 -5.26 3.43
N TYR A 39 7.26 -3.95 3.65
CA TYR A 39 6.18 -2.98 3.44
C TYR A 39 5.85 -2.80 1.96
N VAL A 40 6.86 -2.75 1.09
CA VAL A 40 6.65 -2.74 -0.37
C VAL A 40 5.79 -3.92 -0.82
N ASN A 41 6.17 -5.12 -0.41
CA ASN A 41 5.46 -6.35 -0.79
C ASN A 41 4.04 -6.40 -0.20
N LEU A 42 3.86 -5.94 1.05
CA LEU A 42 2.56 -5.87 1.68
C LEU A 42 1.64 -4.87 0.97
N MET A 43 2.11 -3.64 0.70
CA MET A 43 1.37 -2.65 -0.08
C MET A 43 1.02 -3.19 -1.48
N LYS A 44 1.97 -3.87 -2.13
CA LYS A 44 1.77 -4.54 -3.43
C LYS A 44 0.64 -5.54 -3.44
N ARG A 45 0.47 -6.30 -2.35
CA ARG A 45 -0.65 -7.24 -2.20
C ARG A 45 -1.97 -6.52 -1.97
N CYS A 46 -2.00 -5.44 -1.18
CA CYS A 46 -3.23 -4.70 -0.86
C CYS A 46 -3.92 -4.12 -2.09
N TRP A 47 -3.16 -3.61 -3.06
CA TRP A 47 -3.71 -2.98 -4.27
C TRP A 47 -3.62 -3.87 -5.53
N ASN A 48 -3.67 -5.20 -5.36
CA ASN A 48 -3.66 -6.13 -6.49
C ASN A 48 -4.88 -5.90 -7.41
N ASN A 49 -4.69 -6.02 -8.73
CA ASN A 49 -5.80 -5.92 -9.69
C ASN A 49 -6.83 -7.02 -9.46
N ASP A 50 -6.38 -8.21 -9.11
CA ASP A 50 -7.24 -9.33 -8.74
C ASP A 50 -7.69 -9.17 -7.28
N PRO A 51 -9.00 -8.97 -7.01
CA PRO A 51 -9.51 -8.84 -5.65
C PRO A 51 -9.23 -10.05 -4.76
N ILE A 52 -9.17 -11.25 -5.34
CA ILE A 52 -8.95 -12.51 -4.60
C ILE A 52 -7.52 -12.59 -4.06
N LYS A 53 -6.57 -11.94 -4.73
CA LYS A 53 -5.16 -11.89 -4.30
C LYS A 53 -4.90 -10.84 -3.23
N ARG A 54 -5.89 -10.00 -2.90
CA ARG A 54 -5.77 -9.01 -1.84
C ARG A 54 -5.87 -9.70 -0.49
N PRO A 55 -5.04 -9.32 0.49
CA PRO A 55 -5.14 -9.88 1.83
C PRO A 55 -6.43 -9.41 2.49
N THR A 56 -7.06 -10.29 3.25
CA THR A 56 -8.09 -9.90 4.21
C THR A 56 -7.49 -9.00 5.29
N ALA A 57 -8.33 -8.24 6.01
CA ALA A 57 -7.86 -7.44 7.14
C ALA A 57 -7.14 -8.30 8.20
N CYS A 58 -7.61 -9.53 8.44
CA CYS A 58 -6.98 -10.46 9.37
C CYS A 58 -5.59 -10.90 8.90
N GLU A 59 -5.44 -11.28 7.63
CA GLU A 59 -4.14 -11.65 7.05
C GLU A 59 -3.18 -10.47 7.00
N PHE A 60 -3.69 -9.28 6.64
CA PHE A 60 -2.91 -8.05 6.67
C PHE A 60 -2.35 -7.80 8.08
N MET A 61 -3.18 -7.89 9.12
CA MET A 61 -2.73 -7.71 10.51
C MET A 61 -1.69 -8.75 10.90
N LYS A 62 -1.87 -10.01 10.50
CA LYS A 62 -0.86 -11.06 10.74
C LYS A 62 0.46 -10.76 10.04
N LEU A 63 0.43 -10.35 8.77
CA LEU A 63 1.62 -10.02 7.99
C LEU A 63 2.35 -8.78 8.55
N PHE A 64 1.57 -7.77 8.92
CA PHE A 64 2.06 -6.53 9.51
C PHE A 64 2.69 -6.77 10.89
N ASN A 65 2.11 -7.65 11.71
CA ASN A 65 2.61 -7.97 13.05
C ASN A 65 3.74 -9.02 13.05
N HIS A 66 3.71 -9.99 12.12
CA HIS A 66 4.73 -11.04 11.99
C HIS A 66 6.05 -10.49 11.44
N GLY A 67 5.98 -9.49 10.55
CA GLY A 67 7.12 -8.62 10.29
C GLY A 67 7.38 -7.76 11.52
N ARG A 68 8.22 -8.18 12.47
CA ARG A 68 8.65 -7.32 13.60
C ARG A 68 9.26 -6.02 13.06
N ILE A 69 8.45 -4.96 12.99
CA ILE A 69 8.91 -3.56 12.90
C ILE A 69 8.34 -2.77 14.11
N MET A 70 7.20 -3.19 14.66
CA MET A 70 6.58 -2.59 15.85
C MET A 70 6.90 -3.32 17.19
N LYS A 71 7.92 -4.19 17.25
CA LYS A 71 8.43 -4.71 18.55
C LYS A 71 9.59 -3.88 19.12
N LYS A 72 9.79 -2.65 18.63
CA LYS A 72 10.76 -1.66 19.14
C LYS A 72 10.10 -0.36 19.64
N LEU A 73 8.77 -0.30 19.77
CA LEU A 73 8.07 0.93 20.17
C LEU A 73 7.12 0.78 21.37
N TYR A 74 7.23 -0.31 22.14
CA TYR A 74 6.81 -0.40 23.54
C TYR A 74 7.78 -1.29 24.30
#